data_AF-A0A9N9NJB1-F1
#
_entry.id   AF-A0A9N9NJB1-F1
#
_cell.length_a   1.000
_cell.length_b   1.000
_cell.length_c   1.000
_cell.angle_alpha   90.00
_cell.angle_beta   90.00
_cell.angle_gamma   90.00
#
_symmetry.space_group_name_H-M   'P 1'
#
loop_
_entity.id
_entity.type
_entity.pdbx_description
1 polymer ?
#
loop_
_entity_poly.entity_id
_entity_poly.type
_entity_poly.pdbx_seq_one_letter_code
_entity_poly.pdbx_strand_id
1 'polypeptide(L)'
;MLLAIEACERQMESTADNKSKPEYDKIIVNKSNISEAAFEVILSGKVDFMNCEGQQTLDLLFAADELGIVEILECIQKHLIEYQTEWMDSNFITYHRKIFRNEAFKTLQDYYINKISTDPTSIFYKDDIFSPETLNSLDECGCIKLDEAIWGYIVNWAKLQIPRLGSKVAGWAKKDWDEFRFALEQCIPWKSVLSLGWNEFHDLLVPCEPFLPSDKFEYALKQQLKKACGSSAMISSPISIQFNGTIINICHATLISKIFYQKCEGIQKTAVIFKMAKTSALYGGYNPLDWKFDRTTKDSFIFNFDEEKAEITRLNSFAIHKKTGYGPCFGTKDLLSFPDGDKTILWKTNDNSESLAVLDYEVFQVVEKPRRSMLGSTSHQSNGITHKKR
;
A
#
# COMPACT_ATOMS: atom_id res chain seq x y z
N MET A 1 27.29 -20.69 -34.95
CA MET A 1 27.25 -20.34 -36.38
C MET A 1 25.82 -20.06 -36.90
N LEU A 2 24.90 -21.02 -37.06
CA LEU A 2 23.52 -20.75 -37.53
C LEU A 2 22.77 -19.73 -36.66
N LEU A 3 22.77 -19.90 -35.33
CA LEU A 3 22.18 -18.94 -34.39
C LEU A 3 22.84 -17.55 -34.45
N ALA A 4 24.13 -17.49 -34.72
CA ALA A 4 24.86 -16.23 -34.85
C ALA A 4 24.55 -15.52 -36.19
N ILE A 5 24.33 -16.30 -37.26
CA ILE A 5 23.89 -15.81 -38.57
C ILE A 5 22.45 -15.29 -38.45
N GLU A 6 21.54 -16.06 -37.85
CA GLU A 6 20.15 -15.63 -37.60
C GLU A 6 20.08 -14.40 -36.68
N ALA A 7 20.95 -14.29 -35.68
CA ALA A 7 21.04 -13.10 -34.83
C ALA A 7 21.54 -11.87 -35.62
N CYS A 8 22.55 -12.05 -36.47
CA CYS A 8 23.01 -11.00 -37.38
C CYS A 8 21.93 -10.61 -38.39
N GLU A 9 21.16 -11.57 -38.91
CA GLU A 9 20.04 -11.34 -39.83
C GLU A 9 18.90 -10.57 -39.15
N ARG A 10 18.53 -10.90 -37.90
CA ARG A 10 17.57 -10.13 -37.11
C ARG A 10 18.02 -8.68 -36.87
N GLN A 11 19.31 -8.44 -36.71
CA GLN A 11 19.86 -7.08 -36.56
C GLN A 11 19.86 -6.31 -37.90
N MET A 12 19.93 -6.99 -39.05
CA MET A 12 19.77 -6.35 -40.36
C MET A 12 18.34 -5.85 -40.58
N GLU A 13 17.33 -6.60 -40.13
CA GLU A 13 15.92 -6.19 -40.26
C GLU A 13 15.57 -4.99 -39.36
N SER A 14 16.19 -4.85 -38.18
CA SER A 14 15.93 -3.73 -37.26
C SER A 14 16.63 -2.42 -37.65
N THR A 15 17.70 -2.48 -38.45
CA THR A 15 18.49 -1.31 -38.89
C THR A 15 18.11 -0.79 -40.27
N ALA A 16 17.18 -1.46 -40.96
CA ALA A 16 16.77 -1.16 -42.33
C ALA A 16 16.01 0.17 -42.56
N ASP A 17 15.79 0.97 -41.50
CA ASP A 17 15.16 2.31 -41.63
C ASP A 17 16.14 3.42 -42.07
N ASN A 18 17.45 3.14 -42.10
CA ASN A 18 18.44 4.05 -42.67
C ASN A 18 18.81 3.65 -44.10
N LYS A 19 18.37 4.49 -45.06
CA LYS A 19 18.76 4.43 -46.48
C LYS A 19 20.28 4.56 -46.66
N SER A 20 20.98 3.43 -46.67
CA SER A 20 22.24 3.28 -47.41
C SER A 20 22.35 1.83 -47.87
N LYS A 21 22.43 1.63 -49.19
CA LYS A 21 22.64 0.33 -49.83
C LYS A 21 23.91 -0.34 -49.27
N PRO A 22 23.91 -1.66 -49.03
CA PRO A 22 25.11 -2.35 -48.57
C PRO A 22 26.12 -2.47 -49.71
N GLU A 23 27.32 -1.97 -49.48
CA GLU A 23 28.52 -2.41 -50.18
C GLU A 23 28.87 -3.78 -49.57
N TYR A 24 28.99 -4.81 -50.41
CA TYR A 24 28.99 -6.22 -50.01
C TYR A 24 30.02 -6.57 -48.89
N ASP A 25 29.55 -7.42 -47.96
CA ASP A 25 30.29 -8.32 -47.04
C ASP A 25 30.86 -7.83 -45.70
N LYS A 26 30.48 -6.65 -45.17
CA LYS A 26 30.80 -6.31 -43.77
C LYS A 26 29.59 -5.82 -42.98
N ILE A 27 29.15 -6.64 -42.03
CA ILE A 27 28.21 -6.24 -40.97
C ILE A 27 29.04 -5.61 -39.85
N ILE A 28 28.84 -4.31 -39.61
CA ILE A 28 29.46 -3.60 -38.48
C ILE A 28 28.46 -3.63 -37.31
N VAL A 29 28.70 -4.49 -36.33
CA VAL A 29 27.95 -4.51 -35.07
C VAL A 29 28.61 -3.53 -34.10
N ASN A 30 28.06 -2.32 -33.98
CA ASN A 30 28.58 -1.30 -33.07
C ASN A 30 27.79 -1.29 -31.75
N LYS A 31 27.99 -2.33 -30.94
CA LYS A 31 27.33 -2.51 -29.63
C LYS A 31 28.37 -2.43 -28.52
N SER A 32 28.40 -1.31 -27.80
CA SER A 32 29.36 -1.06 -26.70
C SER A 32 29.18 -1.99 -25.49
N ASN A 33 28.08 -2.75 -25.44
CA ASN A 33 27.72 -3.59 -24.29
C ASN A 33 28.18 -5.05 -24.42
N ILE A 34 28.79 -5.42 -25.55
CA ILE A 34 29.22 -6.79 -25.84
C ILE A 34 30.75 -6.85 -25.73
N SER A 35 31.28 -7.73 -24.88
CA SER A 35 32.71 -7.99 -24.82
C SER A 35 33.14 -8.86 -26.00
N GLU A 36 34.38 -8.68 -26.47
CA GLU A 36 34.97 -9.49 -27.56
C GLU A 36 34.89 -10.99 -27.24
N ALA A 37 35.23 -11.36 -26.01
CA ALA A 37 35.16 -12.74 -25.53
C ALA A 37 33.73 -13.32 -25.59
N ALA A 38 32.71 -12.57 -25.16
CA ALA A 38 31.33 -13.02 -25.24
C ALA A 38 30.86 -13.19 -26.69
N PHE A 39 31.28 -12.27 -27.57
CA PHE A 39 30.95 -12.34 -29.00
C PHE A 39 31.57 -13.57 -29.67
N GLU A 40 32.85 -13.85 -29.41
CA GLU A 40 33.53 -15.04 -29.95
C GLU A 40 32.87 -16.35 -29.52
N VAL A 41 32.49 -16.46 -28.24
CA VAL A 41 31.79 -17.64 -27.72
C VAL A 41 30.46 -17.84 -28.44
N ILE A 42 29.68 -16.78 -28.66
CA ILE A 42 28.41 -16.83 -29.40
C ILE A 42 28.64 -17.25 -30.85
N LEU A 43 29.64 -16.68 -31.54
CA LEU A 43 29.97 -17.01 -32.93
C LEU A 43 30.35 -18.49 -33.10
N SER A 44 31.15 -19.01 -32.16
CA SER A 44 31.62 -20.40 -32.18
C SER A 44 30.47 -21.41 -32.22
N GLY A 45 29.30 -21.05 -31.69
CA GLY A 45 28.13 -21.93 -31.59
C GLY A 45 28.31 -23.13 -30.66
N LYS A 46 29.46 -23.23 -29.97
CA LYS A 46 29.75 -24.23 -28.94
C LYS A 46 29.94 -23.49 -27.63
N VAL A 47 28.84 -23.27 -26.94
CA VAL A 47 28.90 -22.63 -25.63
C VAL A 47 29.15 -23.71 -24.59
N ASP A 48 30.41 -23.85 -24.17
CA ASP A 48 30.78 -24.69 -23.03
C ASP A 48 30.77 -23.85 -21.76
N PHE A 49 29.59 -23.78 -21.13
CA PHE A 49 29.39 -23.04 -19.89
C PHE A 49 30.26 -23.55 -18.74
N MET A 50 30.66 -24.82 -18.76
CA MET A 50 31.40 -25.45 -17.65
C MET A 50 32.81 -24.88 -17.46
N ASN A 51 33.36 -24.21 -18.46
CA ASN A 51 34.69 -23.60 -18.42
C ASN A 51 34.66 -22.07 -18.30
N CYS A 52 33.48 -21.45 -18.20
CA CYS A 52 33.34 -20.01 -18.07
C CYS A 52 33.41 -19.60 -16.59
N GLU A 53 34.09 -18.49 -16.28
CA GLU A 53 33.98 -17.85 -14.96
C GLU A 53 32.62 -17.16 -14.79
N GLY A 54 32.19 -16.90 -13.55
CA GLY A 54 30.91 -16.25 -13.26
C GLY A 54 30.64 -14.95 -14.02
N GLN A 55 31.67 -14.09 -14.11
CA GLN A 55 31.60 -12.85 -14.88
C GLN A 55 31.39 -13.11 -16.38
N GLN A 56 32.12 -14.07 -16.95
CA GLN A 56 32.05 -14.38 -18.37
C GLN A 56 30.67 -14.94 -18.74
N THR A 57 30.12 -15.81 -17.91
CA THR A 57 28.77 -16.35 -18.11
C THR A 57 27.70 -15.23 -18.04
N LEU A 58 27.85 -14.27 -17.12
CA LEU A 58 26.93 -13.15 -17.01
C LEU A 58 27.08 -12.16 -18.17
N ASP A 59 28.30 -11.88 -18.61
CA ASP A 59 28.56 -11.05 -19.79
C ASP A 59 27.98 -11.71 -21.06
N LEU A 60 28.07 -13.03 -21.14
CA LEU A 60 27.46 -13.82 -22.20
C LEU A 60 25.93 -13.75 -22.17
N LEU A 61 25.31 -13.74 -20.98
CA LEU A 61 23.87 -13.52 -20.83
C LEU A 61 23.46 -12.16 -21.43
N PHE A 62 24.18 -11.10 -21.06
CA PHE A 62 23.89 -9.75 -21.55
C PHE A 62 24.14 -9.63 -23.06
N ALA A 63 25.20 -10.24 -23.57
CA ALA A 63 25.49 -10.26 -25.00
C ALA A 63 24.43 -11.02 -25.80
N ALA A 64 23.99 -12.18 -25.31
CA ALA A 64 22.95 -12.99 -25.92
C ALA A 64 21.62 -12.22 -26.03
N ASP A 65 21.27 -11.49 -24.97
CA ASP A 65 20.07 -10.65 -24.95
C ASP A 65 20.17 -9.47 -25.93
N GLU A 66 21.30 -8.75 -25.92
CA GLU A 66 21.55 -7.62 -26.83
C GLU A 66 21.53 -8.05 -28.31
N LEU A 67 21.92 -9.30 -28.59
CA LEU A 67 21.86 -9.92 -29.92
C LEU A 67 20.50 -10.58 -30.24
N GLY A 68 19.59 -10.66 -29.26
CA GLY A 68 18.26 -11.24 -29.42
C GLY A 68 18.22 -12.76 -29.51
N ILE A 69 19.23 -13.46 -28.97
CA ILE A 69 19.36 -14.93 -29.02
C ILE A 69 18.60 -15.55 -27.84
N VAL A 70 17.28 -15.51 -27.90
CA VAL A 70 16.38 -15.97 -26.83
C VAL A 70 16.58 -17.44 -26.45
N GLU A 71 17.06 -18.26 -27.39
CA GLU A 71 17.20 -19.71 -27.26
C GLU A 71 18.25 -20.11 -26.21
N ILE A 72 19.28 -19.28 -26.02
CA ILE A 72 20.38 -19.56 -25.07
C ILE A 72 20.19 -18.87 -23.72
N LEU A 73 19.32 -17.86 -23.62
CA LEU A 73 19.11 -17.08 -22.38
C LEU A 73 18.69 -17.97 -21.22
N GLU A 74 17.76 -18.88 -21.44
CA GLU A 74 17.26 -19.77 -20.40
C GLU A 74 18.35 -20.75 -19.93
N CYS A 75 19.17 -21.25 -20.85
CA CYS A 75 20.30 -22.13 -20.53
C CYS A 75 21.34 -21.42 -19.67
N ILE A 76 21.69 -20.17 -20.03
CA ILE A 76 22.65 -19.36 -19.28
C ILE A 76 22.12 -19.05 -17.88
N GLN A 77 20.86 -18.64 -17.76
CA GLN A 77 20.23 -18.33 -16.46
C GLN A 77 20.24 -19.55 -15.53
N LYS A 78 19.89 -20.74 -16.03
CA LYS A 78 19.95 -21.98 -15.23
C LYS A 78 21.37 -22.32 -14.82
N HIS A 79 22.33 -22.20 -15.73
CA HIS A 79 23.74 -22.46 -15.41
C HIS A 79 24.26 -21.54 -14.29
N LEU A 80 23.96 -20.25 -14.36
CA LEU A 80 24.31 -19.28 -13.32
C LEU A 80 23.74 -19.67 -11.95
N ILE A 81 22.49 -20.15 -11.93
CA ILE A 81 21.78 -20.57 -10.71
C ILE A 81 22.34 -21.88 -10.14
N GLU A 82 22.63 -22.87 -10.99
CA GLU A 82 22.98 -24.23 -10.55
C GLU A 82 24.47 -24.40 -10.20
N TYR A 83 25.35 -23.71 -10.93
CA TYR A 83 26.80 -23.94 -10.85
C TYR A 83 27.60 -22.72 -10.37
N GLN A 84 27.05 -21.51 -10.49
CA GLN A 84 27.78 -20.26 -10.22
C GLN A 84 27.10 -19.40 -9.15
N THR A 85 26.30 -20.02 -8.29
CA THR A 85 25.50 -19.36 -7.26
C THR A 85 26.33 -18.50 -6.31
N GLU A 86 27.44 -19.00 -5.79
CA GLU A 86 28.27 -18.28 -4.81
C GLU A 86 28.85 -16.98 -5.39
N TRP A 87 29.30 -17.04 -6.66
CA TRP A 87 29.82 -15.87 -7.35
C TRP A 87 28.69 -14.87 -7.63
N MET A 88 27.54 -15.36 -8.11
CA MET A 88 26.38 -14.54 -8.40
C MET A 88 25.84 -13.84 -7.15
N ASP A 89 25.77 -14.53 -6.01
CA ASP A 89 25.35 -13.94 -4.72
C ASP A 89 26.32 -12.83 -4.27
N SER A 90 27.62 -13.10 -4.36
CA SER A 90 28.67 -12.13 -3.99
C SER A 90 28.63 -10.85 -4.84
N ASN A 91 28.10 -10.95 -6.07
CA ASN A 91 28.03 -9.85 -7.03
C ASN A 91 26.60 -9.35 -7.29
N PHE A 92 25.61 -9.87 -6.57
CA PHE A 92 24.20 -9.59 -6.82
C PHE A 92 23.90 -8.09 -6.77
N ILE A 93 24.39 -7.40 -5.74
CA ILE A 93 24.17 -5.96 -5.56
C ILE A 93 24.80 -5.12 -6.68
N THR A 94 25.87 -5.60 -7.32
CA THR A 94 26.46 -4.93 -8.48
C THR A 94 25.55 -5.03 -9.72
N TYR A 95 24.91 -6.18 -9.92
CA TYR A 95 24.20 -6.50 -11.17
C TYR A 95 22.67 -6.46 -11.08
N HIS A 96 22.07 -6.38 -9.89
CA HIS A 96 20.62 -6.46 -9.68
C HIS A 96 19.82 -5.51 -10.59
N ARG A 97 20.27 -4.25 -10.76
CA ARG A 97 19.57 -3.29 -11.63
C ARG A 97 19.54 -3.74 -13.09
N LYS A 98 20.62 -4.33 -13.61
CA LYS A 98 20.66 -4.82 -14.99
C LYS A 98 19.77 -6.04 -15.14
N ILE A 99 19.80 -6.95 -14.16
CA ILE A 99 19.01 -8.18 -14.18
C ILE A 99 17.50 -7.87 -14.12
N PHE A 100 17.07 -7.00 -13.21
CA PHE A 100 15.65 -6.73 -12.95
C PHE A 100 15.01 -5.71 -13.90
N ARG A 101 15.80 -4.94 -14.66
CA ARG A 101 15.28 -4.08 -15.72
C ARG A 101 14.96 -4.83 -17.01
N ASN A 102 15.45 -6.07 -17.15
CA ASN A 102 15.31 -6.84 -18.37
C ASN A 102 14.30 -7.97 -18.18
N GLU A 103 13.16 -7.87 -18.86
CA GLU A 103 12.08 -8.86 -18.78
C GLU A 103 12.48 -10.26 -19.29
N ALA A 104 13.53 -10.37 -20.12
CA ALA A 104 14.05 -11.64 -20.60
C ALA A 104 14.72 -12.50 -19.51
N PHE A 105 15.12 -11.88 -18.39
CA PHE A 105 15.84 -12.55 -17.29
C PHE A 105 14.93 -13.03 -16.15
N LYS A 106 13.71 -13.42 -16.49
CA LYS A 106 12.68 -13.80 -15.51
C LYS A 106 13.12 -14.95 -14.60
N THR A 107 13.84 -15.93 -15.11
CA THR A 107 14.31 -17.09 -14.35
C THR A 107 15.28 -16.68 -13.23
N LEU A 108 16.20 -15.75 -13.53
CA LEU A 108 17.08 -15.16 -12.50
C LEU A 108 16.31 -14.25 -11.53
N GLN A 109 15.37 -13.44 -12.03
CA GLN A 109 14.57 -12.56 -11.17
C GLN A 109 13.75 -13.36 -10.15
N ASP A 110 13.03 -14.39 -10.60
CA ASP A 110 12.20 -15.24 -9.74
C ASP A 110 13.07 -15.99 -8.71
N TYR A 111 14.25 -16.48 -9.13
CA TYR A 111 15.24 -17.09 -8.24
C TYR A 111 15.65 -16.16 -7.10
N TYR A 112 16.06 -14.92 -7.43
CA TYR A 112 16.52 -13.97 -6.43
C TYR A 112 15.41 -13.42 -5.54
N ILE A 113 14.21 -13.17 -6.09
CA ILE A 113 13.03 -12.80 -5.28
C ILE A 113 12.76 -13.89 -4.24
N ASN A 114 12.71 -15.17 -4.65
CA ASN A 114 12.43 -16.27 -3.74
C ASN A 114 13.55 -16.47 -2.71
N LYS A 115 14.81 -16.36 -3.14
CA LYS A 115 15.98 -16.52 -2.27
C LYS A 115 16.02 -15.44 -1.19
N ILE A 116 15.81 -14.17 -1.55
CA ILE A 116 15.81 -13.05 -0.60
C ILE A 116 14.61 -13.14 0.35
N SER A 117 13.42 -13.50 -0.13
CA SER A 117 12.25 -13.70 0.74
C SER A 117 12.40 -14.88 1.70
N THR A 118 13.11 -15.94 1.30
CA THR A 118 13.33 -17.12 2.17
C THR A 118 14.39 -16.85 3.22
N ASP A 119 15.52 -16.27 2.82
CA ASP A 119 16.63 -15.95 3.71
C ASP A 119 17.39 -14.71 3.21
N PRO A 120 17.02 -13.50 3.70
CA PRO A 120 17.72 -12.27 3.35
C PRO A 120 19.21 -12.33 3.71
N THR A 121 19.58 -13.09 4.75
CA THR A 121 20.98 -13.18 5.20
C THR A 121 21.87 -13.89 4.18
N SER A 122 21.30 -14.71 3.30
CA SER A 122 22.06 -15.38 2.22
C SER A 122 22.70 -14.40 1.22
N ILE A 123 22.07 -13.25 1.01
CA ILE A 123 22.57 -12.19 0.10
C ILE A 123 23.23 -11.06 0.89
N PHE A 124 22.66 -10.71 2.05
CA PHE A 124 23.13 -9.62 2.89
C PHE A 124 24.05 -10.08 4.04
N TYR A 125 24.76 -11.19 3.85
CA TYR A 125 25.61 -11.83 4.87
C TYR A 125 26.72 -10.91 5.40
N LYS A 126 27.21 -9.99 4.57
CA LYS A 126 28.22 -9.00 5.01
C LYS A 126 27.50 -7.73 5.45
N ASP A 127 27.66 -7.38 6.72
CA ASP A 127 27.06 -6.20 7.34
C ASP A 127 27.35 -4.89 6.57
N ASP A 128 28.46 -4.82 5.83
CA ASP A 128 28.87 -3.68 5.02
C ASP A 128 28.11 -3.54 3.68
N ILE A 129 27.38 -4.57 3.23
CA ILE A 129 26.67 -4.56 1.94
C ILE A 129 25.29 -3.91 2.07
N PHE A 130 24.64 -4.09 3.22
CA PHE A 130 23.30 -3.55 3.45
C PHE A 130 23.39 -2.08 3.87
N SER A 131 22.74 -1.21 3.11
CA SER A 131 22.60 0.21 3.38
C SER A 131 21.19 0.68 2.98
N PRO A 132 20.70 1.82 3.51
CA PRO A 132 19.48 2.46 3.03
C PRO A 132 19.46 2.63 1.50
N GLU A 133 20.60 2.98 0.91
CA GLU A 133 20.76 3.16 -0.53
C GLU A 133 20.62 1.83 -1.29
N THR A 134 21.22 0.76 -0.76
CA THR A 134 21.08 -0.60 -1.29
C THR A 134 19.62 -1.03 -1.25
N LEU A 135 18.93 -0.86 -0.12
CA LEU A 135 17.54 -1.26 0.05
C LEU A 135 16.61 -0.47 -0.88
N ASN A 136 16.78 0.85 -0.97
CA ASN A 136 15.98 1.69 -1.88
C ASN A 136 16.17 1.25 -3.33
N SER A 137 17.42 0.94 -3.72
CA SER A 137 17.70 0.42 -5.05
C SER A 137 16.98 -0.91 -5.33
N LEU A 138 16.97 -1.81 -4.35
CA LEU A 138 16.30 -3.11 -4.44
C LEU A 138 14.77 -2.97 -4.48
N ASP A 139 14.21 -2.04 -3.72
CA ASP A 139 12.78 -1.73 -3.74
C ASP A 139 12.36 -1.17 -5.11
N GLU A 140 13.13 -0.21 -5.64
CA GLU A 140 12.88 0.45 -6.92
C GLU A 140 12.87 -0.52 -8.10
N CYS A 141 13.77 -1.52 -8.14
CA CYS A 141 13.76 -2.56 -9.19
C CYS A 141 12.71 -3.65 -8.98
N GLY A 142 12.04 -3.70 -7.81
CA GLY A 142 11.14 -4.79 -7.46
C GLY A 142 11.88 -6.09 -7.09
N CYS A 143 13.14 -5.97 -6.68
CA CYS A 143 13.98 -7.10 -6.28
C CYS A 143 13.58 -7.69 -4.93
N ILE A 144 12.92 -6.89 -4.09
CA ILE A 144 12.38 -7.31 -2.79
C ILE A 144 10.85 -7.23 -2.81
N LYS A 145 10.22 -8.14 -2.06
CA LYS A 145 8.80 -8.09 -1.73
C LYS A 145 8.71 -8.10 -0.22
N LEU A 146 8.20 -7.03 0.38
CA LEU A 146 8.15 -6.94 1.84
C LEU A 146 7.32 -8.09 2.41
N ASP A 147 7.93 -8.89 3.27
CA ASP A 147 7.32 -9.98 4.02
C ASP A 147 7.88 -9.96 5.46
N GLU A 148 7.48 -10.94 6.29
CA GLU A 148 7.95 -11.04 7.67
C GLU A 148 9.47 -11.22 7.78
N ALA A 149 10.09 -11.96 6.86
CA ALA A 149 11.52 -12.23 6.87
C ALA A 149 12.34 -10.97 6.56
N ILE A 150 11.98 -10.25 5.49
CA ILE A 150 12.63 -9.00 5.10
C ILE A 150 12.37 -7.91 6.15
N TRP A 151 11.14 -7.82 6.68
CA TRP A 151 10.83 -6.86 7.74
C TRP A 151 11.65 -7.14 9.01
N GLY A 152 11.72 -8.40 9.44
CA GLY A 152 12.55 -8.83 10.57
C GLY A 152 14.03 -8.50 10.35
N TYR A 153 14.54 -8.71 9.13
CA TYR A 153 15.91 -8.35 8.77
C TYR A 153 16.17 -6.84 8.88
N ILE A 154 15.28 -6.01 8.32
CA ILE A 154 15.38 -4.54 8.39
C ILE A 154 15.38 -4.06 9.85
N VAL A 155 14.46 -4.57 10.67
CA VAL A 155 14.35 -4.21 12.09
C VAL A 155 15.61 -4.63 12.85
N ASN A 156 16.15 -5.81 12.57
CA ASN A 156 17.38 -6.29 13.19
C ASN A 156 18.59 -5.44 12.76
N TRP A 157 18.70 -5.10 11.48
CA TRP A 157 19.76 -4.21 10.98
C TRP A 157 19.68 -2.83 11.65
N ALA A 158 18.50 -2.22 11.73
CA ALA A 158 18.31 -0.92 12.39
C ALA A 158 18.71 -0.97 13.87
N LYS A 159 18.49 -2.12 14.53
CA LYS A 159 18.93 -2.35 15.91
C LYS A 159 20.45 -2.49 16.02
N LEU A 160 21.11 -3.19 15.08
CA LEU A 160 22.57 -3.36 15.06
C LEU A 160 23.32 -2.03 14.90
N GLN A 161 22.70 -1.03 14.25
CA GLN A 161 23.26 0.33 14.18
C GLN A 161 23.40 0.99 15.56
N ILE A 162 22.75 0.46 16.60
CA ILE A 162 22.76 1.01 17.96
C ILE A 162 23.12 -0.12 18.94
N PRO A 163 24.42 -0.47 19.09
CA PRO A 163 24.88 -1.64 19.85
C PRO A 163 24.49 -1.65 21.34
N ARG A 164 24.11 -0.50 21.90
CA ARG A 164 23.66 -0.37 23.30
C ARG A 164 22.21 -0.79 23.54
N LEU A 165 21.43 -1.05 22.49
CA LEU A 165 20.02 -1.43 22.61
C LEU A 165 19.86 -2.87 23.14
N GLY A 166 19.23 -2.98 24.30
CA GLY A 166 18.74 -4.27 24.81
C GLY A 166 17.60 -4.84 23.97
N SER A 167 17.29 -6.13 24.14
CA SER A 167 16.18 -6.81 23.44
C SER A 167 14.79 -6.32 23.83
N LYS A 168 14.63 -5.69 25.00
CA LYS A 168 13.34 -5.19 25.50
C LYS A 168 13.17 -3.70 25.22
N VAL A 169 12.28 -3.38 24.29
CA VAL A 169 11.92 -2.01 23.88
C VAL A 169 11.37 -1.17 25.05
N ALA A 170 10.65 -1.78 25.99
CA ALA A 170 10.04 -1.07 27.13
C ALA A 170 11.06 -0.43 28.10
N GLY A 171 12.35 -0.79 28.01
CA GLY A 171 13.43 -0.22 28.81
C GLY A 171 14.25 0.85 28.11
N TRP A 172 13.93 1.20 26.85
CA TRP A 172 14.73 2.14 26.07
C TRP A 172 14.52 3.58 26.56
N ALA A 173 15.61 4.36 26.65
CA ALA A 173 15.49 5.79 26.91
C ALA A 173 14.92 6.50 25.68
N LYS A 174 14.31 7.68 25.88
CA LYS A 174 13.75 8.48 24.78
C LYS A 174 14.76 8.74 23.65
N LYS A 175 16.02 9.00 24.00
CA LYS A 175 17.11 9.21 23.02
C LYS A 175 17.39 7.97 22.17
N ASP A 176 17.40 6.79 22.79
CA ASP A 176 17.59 5.51 22.10
C ASP A 176 16.42 5.21 21.15
N TRP A 177 15.23 5.59 21.58
CA TRP A 177 14.01 5.46 20.81
C TRP A 177 14.02 6.35 19.56
N ASP A 178 14.46 7.61 19.70
CA ASP A 178 14.60 8.55 18.57
C ASP A 178 15.70 8.11 17.59
N GLU A 179 16.84 7.59 18.07
CA GLU A 179 17.91 7.04 17.22
C GLU A 179 17.45 5.81 16.44
N PHE A 180 16.73 4.89 17.08
CA PHE A 180 16.20 3.69 16.41
C PHE A 180 15.16 4.04 15.36
N ARG A 181 14.23 4.95 15.69
CA ARG A 181 13.26 5.47 14.72
C ARG A 181 13.97 6.07 13.51
N PHE A 182 15.01 6.88 13.73
CA PHE A 182 15.77 7.49 12.64
C PHE A 182 16.46 6.43 11.76
N ALA A 183 17.07 5.41 12.35
CA ALA A 183 17.68 4.32 11.59
C ALA A 183 16.65 3.51 10.78
N LEU A 184 15.50 3.21 11.38
CA LEU A 184 14.43 2.47 10.72
C LEU A 184 13.78 3.27 9.59
N GLU A 185 13.53 4.57 9.78
CA GLU A 185 12.91 5.46 8.79
C GLU A 185 13.63 5.45 7.43
N GLN A 186 14.96 5.32 7.45
CA GLN A 186 15.79 5.29 6.24
C GLN A 186 15.71 3.95 5.49
N CYS A 187 15.27 2.88 6.17
CA CYS A 187 15.27 1.51 5.66
C CYS A 187 13.86 0.93 5.49
N ILE A 188 12.89 1.74 5.04
CA ILE A 188 11.53 1.25 4.73
C ILE A 188 11.34 1.20 3.21
N PRO A 189 11.09 0.01 2.63
CA PRO A 189 10.86 -0.14 1.19
C PRO A 189 9.44 0.25 0.83
N TRP A 190 9.18 1.57 0.72
CA TRP A 190 7.83 2.12 0.57
C TRP A 190 7.11 1.65 -0.70
N LYS A 191 7.81 1.33 -1.79
CA LYS A 191 7.17 0.78 -2.99
C LYS A 191 6.64 -0.62 -2.72
N SER A 192 7.41 -1.46 -2.05
CA SER A 192 6.96 -2.77 -1.57
C SER A 192 5.81 -2.65 -0.56
N VAL A 193 5.87 -1.72 0.39
CA VAL A 193 4.77 -1.44 1.35
C VAL A 193 3.46 -1.12 0.63
N LEU A 194 3.52 -0.32 -0.43
CA LEU A 194 2.35 0.03 -1.23
C LEU A 194 1.83 -1.15 -2.06
N SER A 195 2.64 -2.18 -2.29
CA SER A 195 2.25 -3.39 -3.03
C SER A 195 1.57 -4.45 -2.16
N LEU A 196 1.79 -4.42 -0.84
CA LEU A 196 1.20 -5.36 0.13
C LEU A 196 -0.32 -5.44 0.03
N GLY A 197 -0.86 -6.60 0.39
CA GLY A 197 -2.26 -6.74 0.75
C GLY A 197 -2.55 -6.11 2.11
N TRP A 198 -3.83 -5.86 2.40
CA TRP A 198 -4.25 -5.25 3.67
C TRP A 198 -3.81 -6.05 4.90
N ASN A 199 -3.96 -7.38 4.88
CA ASN A 199 -3.62 -8.23 6.02
C ASN A 199 -2.12 -8.16 6.34
N GLU A 200 -1.28 -8.25 5.29
CA GLU A 200 0.18 -8.18 5.43
C GLU A 200 0.62 -6.79 5.92
N PHE A 201 0.06 -5.72 5.34
CA PHE A 201 0.30 -4.35 5.80
C PHE A 201 -0.09 -4.18 7.27
N HIS A 202 -1.26 -4.70 7.65
CA HIS A 202 -1.78 -4.61 9.01
C HIS A 202 -0.86 -5.34 10.00
N ASP A 203 -0.52 -6.59 9.73
CA ASP A 203 0.22 -7.43 10.68
C ASP A 203 1.68 -6.98 10.84
N LEU A 204 2.30 -6.46 9.76
CA LEU A 204 3.70 -6.03 9.78
C LEU A 204 3.88 -4.58 10.26
N LEU A 205 3.06 -3.64 9.77
CA LEU A 205 3.35 -2.20 9.92
C LEU A 205 2.51 -1.49 10.97
N VAL A 206 1.28 -1.93 11.23
CA VAL A 206 0.42 -1.27 12.24
C VAL A 206 0.99 -1.39 13.66
N PRO A 207 1.50 -2.56 14.12
CA PRO A 207 2.18 -2.65 15.42
C PRO A 207 3.41 -1.74 15.51
N CYS A 208 4.01 -1.41 14.37
CA CYS A 208 5.20 -0.57 14.27
C CYS A 208 4.88 0.92 14.06
N GLU A 209 3.61 1.36 13.96
CA GLU A 209 3.21 2.77 13.74
C GLU A 209 4.04 3.79 14.55
N PRO A 210 4.32 3.58 15.85
CA PRO A 210 5.09 4.55 16.63
C PRO A 210 6.51 4.80 16.11
N PHE A 211 7.10 3.83 15.40
CA PHE A 211 8.46 3.88 14.85
C PHE A 211 8.50 4.34 13.38
N LEU A 212 7.34 4.50 12.73
CA LEU A 212 7.26 4.84 11.32
C LEU A 212 7.09 6.36 11.12
N PRO A 213 7.59 6.89 9.98
CA PRO A 213 7.34 8.29 9.60
C PRO A 213 5.84 8.53 9.39
N SER A 214 5.26 9.43 10.17
CA SER A 214 3.80 9.64 10.20
C SER A 214 3.22 9.99 8.83
N ASP A 215 3.87 10.88 8.08
CA ASP A 215 3.36 11.34 6.77
C ASP A 215 3.32 10.19 5.74
N LYS A 216 4.40 9.39 5.66
CA LYS A 216 4.50 8.28 4.71
C LYS A 216 3.60 7.11 5.11
N PHE A 217 3.53 6.80 6.40
CA PHE A 217 2.64 5.77 6.91
C PHE A 217 1.17 6.12 6.68
N GLU A 218 0.76 7.37 6.95
CA GLU A 218 -0.59 7.83 6.66
C GLU A 218 -0.92 7.77 5.17
N TYR A 219 0.02 8.12 4.30
CA TYR A 219 -0.16 7.99 2.86
C TYR A 219 -0.35 6.53 2.44
N ALA A 220 0.54 5.63 2.89
CA ALA A 220 0.46 4.21 2.58
C ALA A 220 -0.86 3.60 3.08
N LEU A 221 -1.26 3.95 4.31
CA LEU A 221 -2.53 3.54 4.90
C LEU A 221 -3.72 4.01 4.06
N LYS A 222 -3.75 5.29 3.63
CA LYS A 222 -4.80 5.81 2.74
C LYS A 222 -4.89 5.04 1.43
N GLN A 223 -3.76 4.66 0.84
CA GLN A 223 -3.72 3.91 -0.42
C GLN A 223 -4.21 2.46 -0.23
N GLN A 224 -3.83 1.82 0.87
CA GLN A 224 -4.31 0.48 1.22
C GLN A 224 -5.82 0.46 1.48
N LEU A 225 -6.35 1.49 2.14
CA LEU A 225 -7.79 1.66 2.32
C LEU A 225 -8.53 1.84 0.99
N LYS A 226 -8.01 2.65 0.06
CA LYS A 226 -8.61 2.78 -1.28
C LYS A 226 -8.67 1.44 -2.02
N LYS A 227 -7.64 0.60 -1.88
CA LYS A 227 -7.62 -0.75 -2.47
C LYS A 227 -8.66 -1.66 -1.82
N ALA A 228 -8.76 -1.64 -0.49
CA ALA A 228 -9.69 -2.45 0.28
C ALA A 228 -11.17 -2.05 0.08
N CYS A 229 -11.46 -0.75 -0.08
CA CYS A 229 -12.82 -0.23 -0.26
C CYS A 229 -13.36 -0.37 -1.70
N GLY A 230 -12.51 -0.70 -2.69
CA GLY A 230 -12.92 -0.90 -4.08
C GLY A 230 -13.14 0.41 -4.87
N SER A 231 -12.64 0.45 -6.10
CA SER A 231 -12.87 1.53 -7.05
C SER A 231 -14.30 1.49 -7.62
N SER A 232 -15.23 2.18 -6.96
CA SER A 232 -16.51 2.56 -7.55
C SER A 232 -16.64 4.09 -7.62
N ALA A 233 -16.77 4.55 -8.86
CA ALA A 233 -17.09 5.85 -9.44
C ALA A 233 -17.33 7.10 -8.56
N MET A 234 -16.71 8.20 -9.02
CA MET A 234 -17.08 9.63 -8.88
C MET A 234 -17.77 10.07 -7.58
N ILE A 235 -16.98 10.66 -6.69
CA ILE A 235 -17.47 11.35 -5.50
C ILE A 235 -17.96 12.75 -5.92
N SER A 236 -19.28 12.92 -5.98
CA SER A 236 -19.93 14.22 -5.78
C SER A 236 -20.98 14.10 -4.66
N SER A 237 -20.56 14.42 -3.42
CA SER A 237 -21.36 14.54 -2.17
C SER A 237 -21.83 13.24 -1.48
N PRO A 238 -22.23 13.29 -0.19
CA PRO A 238 -21.47 13.61 1.03
C PRO A 238 -20.64 12.39 1.51
N ILE A 239 -19.95 12.48 2.66
CA ILE A 239 -18.96 11.49 3.12
C ILE A 239 -19.63 10.13 3.42
N SER A 240 -19.72 9.24 2.42
CA SER A 240 -20.10 7.84 2.55
C SER A 240 -18.85 6.96 2.71
N ILE A 241 -18.89 5.97 3.61
CA ILE A 241 -17.80 4.99 3.82
C ILE A 241 -18.36 3.59 3.56
N GLN A 242 -18.37 3.15 2.30
CA GLN A 242 -18.90 1.83 1.95
C GLN A 242 -17.98 0.69 2.42
N PHE A 243 -18.54 -0.28 3.14
CA PHE A 243 -17.85 -1.50 3.55
C PHE A 243 -18.29 -2.68 2.67
N ASN A 244 -17.46 -3.05 1.69
CA ASN A 244 -17.67 -4.26 0.89
C ASN A 244 -17.25 -5.50 1.70
N GLY A 245 -18.14 -5.99 2.56
CA GLY A 245 -18.13 -7.36 3.10
C GLY A 245 -16.85 -7.86 3.79
N THR A 246 -15.90 -6.96 4.13
CA THR A 246 -14.62 -7.31 4.74
C THR A 246 -14.77 -7.32 6.27
N ILE A 247 -14.23 -8.33 6.95
CA ILE A 247 -14.32 -8.48 8.40
C ILE A 247 -13.60 -7.29 9.10
N ILE A 248 -14.36 -6.46 9.81
CA ILE A 248 -13.92 -5.19 10.42
C ILE A 248 -13.24 -5.43 11.80
N ASN A 249 -11.98 -5.84 11.83
CA ASN A 249 -11.22 -5.95 13.09
C ASN A 249 -11.16 -4.66 13.96
N ILE A 250 -10.71 -4.79 15.22
CA ILE A 250 -10.61 -3.68 16.20
C ILE A 250 -9.76 -2.51 15.69
N CYS A 251 -8.80 -2.77 14.81
CA CYS A 251 -7.97 -1.75 14.17
C CYS A 251 -8.75 -0.99 13.09
N HIS A 252 -9.60 -1.65 12.31
CA HIS A 252 -10.54 -0.97 11.41
C HIS A 252 -11.48 -0.06 12.20
N ALA A 253 -12.04 -0.52 13.32
CA ALA A 253 -12.91 0.31 14.15
C ALA A 253 -12.17 1.51 14.76
N THR A 254 -10.93 1.31 15.21
CA THR A 254 -10.06 2.39 15.72
C THR A 254 -9.69 3.40 14.62
N LEU A 255 -9.52 2.93 13.40
CA LEU A 255 -9.22 3.78 12.25
C LEU A 255 -10.45 4.53 11.73
N ILE A 256 -11.62 3.87 11.69
CA ILE A 256 -12.92 4.48 11.38
C ILE A 256 -13.23 5.58 12.40
N SER A 257 -12.99 5.30 13.69
CA SER A 257 -13.03 6.31 14.75
C SER A 257 -12.12 7.50 14.42
N LYS A 258 -10.83 7.26 14.14
CA LYS A 258 -9.85 8.30 13.82
C LYS A 258 -10.30 9.14 12.61
N ILE A 259 -10.78 8.51 11.52
CA ILE A 259 -11.25 9.18 10.31
C ILE A 259 -12.51 10.02 10.58
N PHE A 260 -13.48 9.47 11.31
CA PHE A 260 -14.69 10.20 11.69
C PHE A 260 -14.34 11.48 12.43
N TYR A 261 -13.52 11.37 13.49
CA TYR A 261 -13.12 12.53 14.26
C TYR A 261 -12.25 13.50 13.46
N GLN A 262 -11.34 13.04 12.59
CA GLN A 262 -10.57 13.93 11.69
C GLN A 262 -11.45 14.71 10.72
N LYS A 263 -12.48 14.06 10.13
CA LYS A 263 -13.36 14.69 9.14
C LYS A 263 -14.43 15.57 9.79
N CYS A 264 -14.88 15.24 11.00
CA CYS A 264 -15.96 15.94 11.68
C CYS A 264 -15.46 16.92 12.76
N GLU A 265 -14.16 17.00 13.02
CA GLU A 265 -13.60 17.99 13.94
C GLU A 265 -13.91 19.41 13.44
N GLY A 266 -14.48 20.23 14.33
CA GLY A 266 -14.91 21.58 14.01
C GLY A 266 -16.22 21.69 13.22
N ILE A 267 -16.82 20.57 12.79
CA ILE A 267 -18.13 20.57 12.11
C ILE A 267 -19.25 20.50 13.15
N GLN A 268 -20.13 21.49 13.15
CA GLN A 268 -21.30 21.59 14.00
C GLN A 268 -22.59 21.19 13.27
N LYS A 269 -23.67 20.96 14.02
CA LYS A 269 -25.01 20.61 13.49
C LYS A 269 -24.97 19.36 12.62
N THR A 270 -24.42 18.27 13.14
CA THR A 270 -24.27 17.02 12.39
C THR A 270 -25.34 16.01 12.76
N ALA A 271 -25.88 15.30 11.78
CA ALA A 271 -26.67 14.08 11.95
C ALA A 271 -25.86 12.88 11.44
N VAL A 272 -25.82 11.80 12.21
CA VAL A 272 -25.19 10.53 11.80
C VAL A 272 -26.30 9.50 11.64
N ILE A 273 -26.34 8.82 10.50
CA ILE A 273 -27.32 7.78 10.17
C ILE A 273 -26.58 6.47 9.98
N PHE A 274 -27.01 5.41 10.65
CA PHE A 274 -26.41 4.08 10.57
C PHE A 274 -27.29 3.15 9.76
N LYS A 275 -26.65 2.37 8.91
CA LYS A 275 -27.24 1.24 8.20
C LYS A 275 -26.92 -0.02 8.99
N MET A 276 -27.95 -0.69 9.47
CA MET A 276 -27.80 -1.87 10.32
C MET A 276 -27.94 -3.16 9.51
N ALA A 277 -27.30 -4.23 9.97
CA ALA A 277 -27.50 -5.55 9.42
C ALA A 277 -28.86 -6.10 9.86
N LYS A 278 -29.55 -6.80 8.95
CA LYS A 278 -30.78 -7.55 9.23
C LYS A 278 -32.00 -6.72 9.65
N THR A 279 -31.99 -5.40 9.48
CA THR A 279 -33.16 -4.52 9.73
C THR A 279 -33.23 -3.39 8.71
N SER A 280 -34.46 -2.96 8.38
CA SER A 280 -34.75 -1.76 7.58
C SER A 280 -34.85 -0.49 8.43
N ALA A 281 -34.78 -0.62 9.76
CA ALA A 281 -34.87 0.51 10.68
C ALA A 281 -33.63 1.42 10.59
N LEU A 282 -33.88 2.73 10.62
CA LEU A 282 -32.87 3.78 10.63
C LEU A 282 -32.52 4.16 12.07
N TYR A 283 -31.26 3.95 12.42
CA TYR A 283 -30.71 4.38 13.70
C TYR A 283 -29.79 5.57 13.50
N GLY A 284 -29.74 6.48 14.47
CA GLY A 284 -28.85 7.62 14.35
C GLY A 284 -28.90 8.58 15.52
N GLY A 285 -28.13 9.65 15.36
CA GLY A 285 -28.07 10.72 16.35
C GLY A 285 -27.79 12.07 15.71
N TYR A 286 -28.33 13.11 16.33
CA TYR A 286 -28.05 14.50 16.00
C TYR A 286 -27.27 15.16 17.12
N ASN A 287 -26.26 15.93 16.73
CA ASN A 287 -25.45 16.72 17.64
C ASN A 287 -25.24 18.14 17.06
N PRO A 288 -25.65 19.20 17.78
CA PRO A 288 -25.46 20.57 17.33
C PRO A 288 -24.04 21.09 17.54
N LEU A 289 -23.22 20.44 18.37
CA LEU A 289 -21.87 20.87 18.72
C LEU A 289 -20.82 20.28 17.76
N ASP A 290 -19.56 20.70 17.91
CA ASP A 290 -18.42 20.06 17.22
C ASP A 290 -17.98 18.77 17.91
N TRP A 291 -17.27 17.89 17.18
CA TRP A 291 -16.79 16.58 17.65
C TRP A 291 -15.39 16.61 18.29
N LYS A 292 -14.95 17.74 18.84
CA LYS A 292 -13.55 17.92 19.24
C LYS A 292 -13.20 17.24 20.57
N PHE A 293 -14.11 17.30 21.54
CA PHE A 293 -13.94 16.76 22.89
C PHE A 293 -15.30 16.32 23.45
N ASP A 294 -15.27 15.69 24.63
CA ASP A 294 -16.50 15.36 25.37
C ASP A 294 -17.33 16.63 25.64
N ARG A 295 -18.63 16.52 25.36
CA ARG A 295 -19.58 17.63 25.46
C ARG A 295 -20.94 17.15 25.89
N THR A 296 -21.66 18.01 26.61
CA THR A 296 -23.05 17.78 27.00
C THR A 296 -23.92 18.91 26.44
N THR A 297 -25.07 18.57 25.87
CA THR A 297 -26.11 19.50 25.46
C THR A 297 -27.47 18.80 25.47
N LYS A 298 -28.54 19.54 25.79
CA LYS A 298 -29.92 19.04 25.77
C LYS A 298 -30.53 19.03 24.35
N ASP A 299 -29.81 19.64 23.41
CA ASP A 299 -30.22 19.75 22.01
C ASP A 299 -29.74 18.57 21.16
N SER A 300 -28.89 17.71 21.71
CA SER A 300 -28.55 16.42 21.10
C SER A 300 -29.61 15.38 21.40
N PHE A 301 -29.88 14.53 20.42
CA PHE A 301 -30.84 13.45 20.54
C PHE A 301 -30.43 12.27 19.67
N ILE A 302 -30.91 11.10 20.05
CA ILE A 302 -30.82 9.87 19.28
C ILE A 302 -32.18 9.56 18.69
N PHE A 303 -32.20 8.84 17.57
CA PHE A 303 -33.44 8.42 16.93
C PHE A 303 -33.38 6.98 16.44
N ASN A 304 -34.55 6.35 16.45
CA ASN A 304 -34.80 5.05 15.85
C ASN A 304 -36.13 5.14 15.09
N PHE A 305 -36.07 4.95 13.77
CA PHE A 305 -37.23 4.98 12.89
C PHE A 305 -37.35 3.62 12.19
N ASP A 306 -38.41 2.89 12.49
CA ASP A 306 -38.79 1.68 11.77
C ASP A 306 -40.16 1.87 11.07
N GLU A 307 -40.70 0.81 10.49
CA GLU A 307 -41.98 0.87 9.74
C GLU A 307 -43.19 1.13 10.64
N GLU A 308 -43.09 0.83 11.94
CA GLU A 308 -44.18 0.89 12.91
C GLU A 308 -44.04 2.06 13.90
N LYS A 309 -42.81 2.53 14.14
CA LYS A 309 -42.45 3.40 15.26
C LYS A 309 -41.37 4.40 14.88
N ALA A 310 -41.58 5.65 15.29
CA ALA A 310 -40.58 6.70 15.20
C ALA A 310 -40.28 7.29 16.59
N GLU A 311 -39.09 7.03 17.11
CA GLU A 311 -38.67 7.47 18.44
C GLU A 311 -37.51 8.43 18.40
N ILE A 312 -37.57 9.44 19.28
CA ILE A 312 -36.50 10.40 19.50
C ILE A 312 -36.27 10.52 21.00
N THR A 313 -35.04 10.29 21.43
CA THR A 313 -34.64 10.38 22.84
C THR A 313 -33.61 11.49 23.00
N ARG A 314 -33.96 12.52 23.79
CA ARG A 314 -33.03 13.62 24.11
C ARG A 314 -31.98 13.16 25.12
N LEU A 315 -30.75 13.61 24.92
CA LEU A 315 -29.62 13.24 25.74
C LEU A 315 -29.45 14.24 26.89
N ASN A 316 -29.33 13.72 28.11
CA ASN A 316 -29.26 14.53 29.33
C ASN A 316 -27.84 14.56 29.93
N SER A 317 -26.94 13.68 29.49
CA SER A 317 -25.54 13.62 29.89
C SER A 317 -24.64 13.14 28.74
N PHE A 318 -23.50 13.80 28.54
CA PHE A 318 -22.47 13.47 27.54
C PHE A 318 -23.03 13.21 26.13
N ALA A 319 -23.54 14.27 25.49
CA ALA A 319 -23.99 14.25 24.10
C ALA A 319 -22.93 13.71 23.12
N ILE A 320 -21.65 13.99 23.38
CA ILE A 320 -20.50 13.43 22.68
C ILE A 320 -19.60 12.79 23.72
N HIS A 321 -19.23 11.53 23.48
CA HIS A 321 -18.23 10.83 24.27
C HIS A 321 -17.14 10.28 23.34
N LYS A 322 -16.02 10.98 23.27
CA LYS A 322 -14.88 10.63 22.42
C LYS A 322 -14.03 9.60 23.15
N LYS A 323 -14.15 8.34 22.74
CA LYS A 323 -13.35 7.23 23.25
C LYS A 323 -12.48 6.67 22.15
N THR A 324 -11.19 6.49 22.43
CA THR A 324 -10.26 5.85 21.50
C THR A 324 -10.77 4.47 21.12
N GLY A 325 -10.84 4.17 19.82
CA GLY A 325 -11.36 2.90 19.31
C GLY A 325 -12.87 2.89 19.00
N TYR A 326 -13.61 3.95 19.36
CA TYR A 326 -15.07 4.03 19.20
C TYR A 326 -15.43 4.99 18.08
N GLY A 327 -16.42 4.63 17.27
CA GLY A 327 -16.98 5.50 16.23
C GLY A 327 -17.75 6.70 16.81
N PRO A 328 -18.66 7.29 16.03
CA PRO A 328 -19.62 8.26 16.58
C PRO A 328 -20.39 7.67 17.76
N CYS A 329 -20.31 8.34 18.91
CA CYS A 329 -21.01 7.97 20.14
C CYS A 329 -21.92 9.11 20.58
N PHE A 330 -23.14 8.77 20.98
CA PHE A 330 -24.10 9.70 21.54
C PHE A 330 -24.54 9.23 22.92
N GLY A 331 -24.46 10.12 23.91
CA GLY A 331 -24.77 9.76 25.28
C GLY A 331 -23.65 8.96 25.95
N THR A 332 -23.86 8.59 27.21
CA THR A 332 -22.83 7.90 28.02
C THR A 332 -22.85 6.40 27.78
N LYS A 333 -24.04 5.84 27.57
CA LYS A 333 -24.31 4.43 27.23
C LYS A 333 -25.55 4.27 26.34
N ASP A 334 -26.06 5.39 25.84
CA ASP A 334 -27.32 5.43 25.12
C ASP A 334 -27.16 4.92 23.70
N LEU A 335 -26.02 5.27 23.06
CA LEU A 335 -25.74 4.95 21.68
C LEU A 335 -24.24 4.86 21.41
N LEU A 336 -23.74 3.64 21.27
CA LEU A 336 -22.30 3.36 21.15
C LEU A 336 -21.99 2.59 19.87
N SER A 337 -21.07 3.13 19.06
CA SER A 337 -20.42 2.42 17.95
C SER A 337 -19.07 1.88 18.43
N PHE A 338 -18.96 0.58 18.69
CA PHE A 338 -17.72 -0.03 19.19
C PHE A 338 -17.41 -1.39 18.54
N PRO A 339 -16.14 -1.77 18.42
CA PRO A 339 -15.76 -3.11 17.99
C PRO A 339 -16.05 -4.13 19.08
N ASP A 340 -16.78 -5.20 18.75
CA ASP A 340 -16.86 -6.40 19.60
C ASP A 340 -15.66 -7.32 19.33
N GLY A 341 -15.28 -8.14 20.30
CA GLY A 341 -14.11 -9.04 20.27
C GLY A 341 -13.97 -9.88 18.99
N ASP A 342 -15.08 -10.05 18.26
CA ASP A 342 -15.20 -10.73 16.97
C ASP A 342 -15.28 -9.81 15.74
N LYS A 343 -14.66 -8.62 15.77
CA LYS A 343 -14.29 -7.86 14.56
C LYS A 343 -15.49 -7.31 13.75
N THR A 344 -16.49 -6.74 14.44
CA THR A 344 -17.58 -5.97 13.80
C THR A 344 -17.93 -4.73 14.63
N ILE A 345 -18.35 -3.65 13.97
CA ILE A 345 -18.91 -2.49 14.67
C ILE A 345 -20.30 -2.87 15.15
N LEU A 346 -20.46 -2.94 16.46
CA LEU A 346 -21.74 -3.18 17.10
C LEU A 346 -22.35 -1.87 17.59
N TRP A 347 -23.66 -1.89 17.58
CA TRP A 347 -24.52 -0.84 18.07
C TRP A 347 -25.37 -1.35 19.21
N LYS A 348 -25.27 -0.71 20.37
CA LYS A 348 -26.07 -1.03 21.55
C LYS A 348 -26.91 0.17 21.95
N THR A 349 -28.23 -0.04 22.05
CA THR A 349 -29.16 0.94 22.62
C THR A 349 -29.32 0.68 24.12
N ASN A 350 -29.80 1.69 24.85
CA ASN A 350 -29.90 1.67 26.31
C ASN A 350 -30.94 0.65 26.85
N ASP A 351 -31.78 0.09 25.98
CA ASP A 351 -32.99 -0.65 26.37
C ASP A 351 -32.74 -2.14 26.68
N ASN A 352 -31.48 -2.53 26.96
CA ASN A 352 -31.05 -3.93 27.08
C ASN A 352 -31.31 -4.80 25.83
N SER A 353 -31.45 -4.19 24.64
CA SER A 353 -31.60 -4.94 23.39
C SER A 353 -30.28 -5.60 22.95
N GLU A 354 -30.41 -6.61 22.08
CA GLU A 354 -29.29 -7.22 21.38
C GLU A 354 -28.44 -6.18 20.65
N SER A 355 -27.12 -6.38 20.65
CA SER A 355 -26.20 -5.55 19.87
C SER A 355 -26.42 -5.82 18.38
N LEU A 356 -26.65 -4.77 17.60
CA LEU A 356 -26.87 -4.87 16.16
C LEU A 356 -25.58 -4.54 15.39
N ALA A 357 -25.25 -5.33 14.38
CA ALA A 357 -24.08 -5.06 13.55
C ALA A 357 -24.34 -3.86 12.62
N VAL A 358 -23.42 -2.91 12.59
CA VAL A 358 -23.43 -1.77 11.68
C VAL A 358 -22.78 -2.18 10.36
N LEU A 359 -23.50 -2.01 9.25
CA LEU A 359 -22.99 -2.23 7.90
C LEU A 359 -22.33 -0.99 7.31
N ASP A 360 -22.87 0.19 7.60
CA ASP A 360 -22.40 1.48 7.07
C ASP A 360 -22.93 2.62 7.94
N TYR A 361 -22.36 3.82 7.83
CA TYR A 361 -22.95 5.05 8.36
C TYR A 361 -22.63 6.27 7.49
N GLU A 362 -23.54 7.23 7.48
CA GLU A 362 -23.40 8.50 6.77
C GLU A 362 -23.51 9.68 7.73
N VAL A 363 -22.71 10.72 7.48
CA VAL A 363 -22.70 11.95 8.29
C VAL A 363 -23.17 13.13 7.45
N PHE A 364 -24.18 13.82 7.95
CA PHE A 364 -24.80 14.97 7.32
C PHE A 364 -24.59 16.22 8.16
N GLN A 365 -24.26 17.34 7.52
CA GLN A 365 -24.32 18.65 8.16
C GLN A 365 -25.68 19.30 7.88
N VAL A 366 -26.38 19.66 8.96
CA VAL A 366 -27.66 20.36 8.92
C VAL A 366 -27.39 21.86 8.78
N VAL A 367 -27.79 22.40 7.63
CA VAL A 367 -27.66 23.82 7.32
C VAL A 367 -29.03 24.48 7.39
N GLU A 368 -29.13 25.61 8.07
CA GLU A 368 -30.37 26.38 8.12
C GLU A 368 -30.70 26.93 6.74
N LYS A 369 -31.96 26.74 6.32
CA LYS A 369 -32.44 27.35 5.09
C LYS A 369 -32.56 28.86 5.32
N PRO A 370 -31.92 29.72 4.51
CA PRO A 370 -32.04 31.16 4.67
C PRO A 370 -33.52 31.55 4.55
N ARG A 371 -34.03 32.28 5.55
CA ARG A 371 -35.41 32.79 5.54
C ARG A 371 -35.56 33.69 4.31
N ARG A 372 -36.50 33.36 3.41
CA ARG A 372 -36.94 34.32 2.39
C ARG A 372 -37.52 35.52 3.12
N SER A 373 -36.85 36.66 3.04
CA SER A 373 -37.40 37.94 3.48
C SER A 373 -38.69 38.18 2.69
N MET A 374 -39.82 38.25 3.38
CA MET A 374 -41.05 38.75 2.80
C MET A 374 -40.85 40.24 2.46
N LEU A 375 -40.69 40.53 1.17
CA LEU A 375 -40.80 41.87 0.61
C LEU A 375 -41.43 41.74 -0.78
N GLY A 376 -42.62 42.34 -0.91
CA GLY A 376 -43.12 42.89 -2.17
C GLY A 376 -43.73 41.93 -3.18
N SER A 377 -45.06 42.02 -3.30
CA SER A 377 -45.89 41.56 -4.42
C SER A 377 -45.33 41.88 -5.81
N THR A 378 -45.43 40.94 -6.77
CA THR A 378 -46.26 41.06 -8.00
C THR A 378 -46.25 39.77 -8.85
N SER A 379 -47.46 39.36 -9.23
CA SER A 379 -47.91 38.66 -10.45
C SER A 379 -47.20 37.41 -11.00
N HIS A 380 -47.95 36.31 -10.93
CA HIS A 380 -48.23 35.27 -11.94
C HIS A 380 -47.15 34.70 -12.90
N GLN A 381 -47.14 33.36 -12.86
CA GLN A 381 -47.04 32.36 -13.93
C GLN A 381 -45.69 31.67 -14.21
N SER A 382 -45.71 30.38 -13.82
CA SER A 382 -45.31 29.18 -14.56
C SER A 382 -43.84 28.81 -14.75
N ASN A 383 -43.58 27.57 -14.32
CA ASN A 383 -42.69 26.54 -14.86
C ASN A 383 -41.17 26.71 -14.72
N GLY A 384 -40.55 25.61 -14.30
CA GLY A 384 -39.15 25.34 -14.62
C GLY A 384 -38.35 24.73 -13.48
N ILE A 385 -38.43 23.40 -13.36
CA ILE A 385 -37.37 22.58 -12.76
C ILE A 385 -36.03 23.03 -13.37
N THR A 386 -35.08 23.47 -12.55
CA THR A 386 -33.67 23.50 -12.97
C THR A 386 -32.75 23.18 -11.79
N HIS A 387 -32.12 22.00 -11.90
CA HIS A 387 -30.88 21.67 -11.21
C HIS A 387 -29.82 22.75 -11.45
N LYS A 388 -29.10 23.15 -10.40
CA LYS A 388 -27.80 23.81 -10.56
C LYS A 388 -26.75 23.16 -9.67
N LYS A 389 -25.87 22.41 -10.34
CA LYS A 389 -24.52 22.08 -9.90
C LYS A 389 -23.76 23.36 -9.52
N ARG A 390 -23.00 23.29 -8.44
CA ARG A 390 -21.66 23.89 -8.39
C ARG A 390 -20.76 22.99 -7.58
#